data_AF-A0A6C0H5Q2-F1
#
_entry.id   AF-A0A6C0H5Q2-F1
#
_cell.length_a   1.000
_cell.length_b   1.000
_cell.length_c   1.000
_cell.angle_alpha   90.00
_cell.angle_beta   90.00
_cell.angle_gamma   90.00
#
_symmetry.space_group_name_H-M   'P 1'
#
loop_
_entity.id
_entity.type
_entity.pdbx_description
1 polymer ?
#
loop_
_entity_poly.entity_id
_entity_poly.type
_entity_poly.pdbx_seq_one_letter_code
_entity_poly.pdbx_strand_id
1 'polypeptide(L)'
;MDKWIIPKKYCKLREWVNVKKLNWGNDYLWGLSLNPNAINLLENKKYKINWMWLSENSNAIELLLKNKNKIDWRFLSKNSNAISILELNYDKINWHWLSLNPNAIEILKKNEKHIDWQMLSLNPNAIELLEKNLDKICWNNLSMNANAIEILEKNWNKINWEYLSVNPNAIKLLNENWDKIEWNWLSRNLSAILLLENNLNKINWKMISRNPSAIWLLEKNQDKIDWRHLSENPAIFTYDYPKIKKEREQLNKELIEYIYHPSRVFC
;
A
#
# COMPACT_ATOMS: atom_id res chain seq x y z
N MET A 1 -0.36 1.29 5.90
CA MET A 1 0.50 1.46 4.71
C MET A 1 1.78 2.25 5.04
N ASP A 2 1.89 2.81 6.25
CA ASP A 2 2.85 3.88 6.56
C ASP A 2 4.31 3.41 6.69
N LYS A 3 4.55 2.11 6.91
CA LYS A 3 5.90 1.53 7.08
C LYS A 3 6.85 1.82 5.90
N TRP A 4 6.32 1.99 4.70
CA TRP A 4 7.11 2.16 3.48
C TRP A 4 7.08 3.59 2.92
N ILE A 5 6.47 4.55 3.64
CA ILE A 5 6.36 5.93 3.18
C ILE A 5 7.59 6.72 3.64
N ILE A 6 8.26 7.36 2.69
CA ILE A 6 9.44 8.20 2.94
C ILE A 6 9.03 9.66 2.74
N PRO A 7 9.38 10.58 3.67
CA PRO A 7 9.15 12.00 3.47
C PRO A 7 9.70 12.45 2.13
N LYS A 8 8.84 13.09 1.33
CA LYS A 8 9.13 13.52 -0.05
C LYS A 8 10.52 14.16 -0.17
N LYS A 9 10.90 15.07 0.74
CA LYS A 9 12.20 15.76 0.73
C LYS A 9 13.43 14.84 0.71
N TYR A 10 13.34 13.66 1.33
CA TYR A 10 14.44 12.72 1.54
C TYR A 10 14.31 11.43 0.74
N CYS A 11 13.33 11.37 -0.17
CA CYS A 11 13.03 10.16 -0.93
C CYS A 11 13.83 10.13 -2.25
N LYS A 12 14.62 9.06 -2.46
CA LYS A 12 15.34 8.79 -3.72
C LYS A 12 15.17 7.34 -4.16
N LEU A 13 15.43 7.04 -5.43
CA LEU A 13 15.48 5.66 -5.92
C LEU A 13 16.70 4.92 -5.33
N ARG A 14 16.58 3.61 -5.13
CA ARG A 14 17.73 2.74 -4.84
C ARG A 14 18.67 2.69 -6.05
N GLU A 15 19.96 2.55 -5.79
CA GLU A 15 21.00 2.64 -6.83
C GLU A 15 20.88 1.54 -7.91
N TRP A 16 20.42 0.35 -7.54
CA TRP A 16 20.23 -0.76 -8.50
C TRP A 16 18.98 -0.60 -9.38
N VAL A 17 18.07 0.33 -9.05
CA VAL A 17 16.79 0.50 -9.75
C VAL A 17 17.00 1.33 -11.00
N ASN A 18 16.89 0.69 -12.17
CA ASN A 18 17.00 1.37 -13.45
C ASN A 18 15.72 2.15 -13.79
N VAL A 19 15.79 3.49 -13.68
CA VAL A 19 14.67 4.40 -13.97
C VAL A 19 14.10 4.26 -15.39
N LYS A 20 14.90 3.82 -16.37
CA LYS A 20 14.44 3.62 -17.76
C LYS A 20 13.54 2.40 -17.90
N LYS A 21 13.63 1.43 -16.98
CA LYS A 21 12.79 0.21 -16.95
C LYS A 21 11.49 0.41 -16.18
N LEU A 22 11.34 1.51 -15.45
CA LEU A 22 10.14 1.77 -14.64
C LEU A 22 8.93 2.11 -15.51
N ASN A 23 7.81 1.49 -15.16
CA ASN A 23 6.49 1.76 -15.70
C ASN A 23 5.89 3.01 -15.04
N TRP A 24 5.56 4.01 -15.87
CA TRP A 24 4.97 5.27 -15.41
C TRP A 24 3.46 5.19 -15.18
N GLY A 25 2.83 4.12 -15.67
CA GLY A 25 1.38 3.90 -15.59
C GLY A 25 0.70 4.08 -16.95
N ASN A 26 -0.39 3.34 -17.13
CA ASN A 26 -1.33 3.43 -18.25
C ASN A 26 -2.70 2.96 -17.76
N ASP A 27 -3.70 2.84 -18.62
CA ASP A 27 -5.06 2.49 -18.20
C ASP A 27 -5.19 1.09 -17.57
N TYR A 28 -4.20 0.22 -17.74
CA TYR A 28 -4.20 -1.16 -17.26
C TYR A 28 -3.22 -1.43 -16.11
N LEU A 29 -2.21 -0.57 -15.93
CA LEU A 29 -1.14 -0.74 -14.94
C LEU A 29 -0.94 0.57 -14.18
N TRP A 30 -0.89 0.47 -12.85
CA TRP A 30 -0.84 1.63 -11.97
C TRP A 30 0.47 2.39 -12.14
N GLY A 31 1.58 1.64 -12.16
CA GLY A 31 2.92 2.18 -12.29
C GLY A 31 3.27 3.17 -11.19
N LEU A 32 4.14 4.14 -11.53
CA LEU A 32 4.63 5.13 -10.58
C LEU A 32 3.55 6.06 -10.03
N SER A 33 2.45 6.31 -10.74
CA SER A 33 1.40 7.24 -10.29
C SER A 33 0.72 6.82 -8.98
N LEU A 34 0.58 5.52 -8.72
CA LEU A 34 0.04 5.02 -7.44
C LEU A 34 1.12 4.85 -6.36
N ASN A 35 2.40 4.89 -6.73
CA ASN A 35 3.48 4.68 -5.78
C ASN A 35 3.60 5.90 -4.83
N PRO A 36 3.43 5.74 -3.51
CA PRO A 36 3.39 6.86 -2.57
C PRO A 36 4.72 7.62 -2.46
N ASN A 37 5.82 6.98 -2.84
CA ASN A 37 7.18 7.54 -2.80
C ASN A 37 7.59 8.19 -4.13
N ALA A 38 6.79 8.04 -5.20
CA ALA A 38 7.16 8.52 -6.53
C ALA A 38 6.81 10.01 -6.79
N ILE A 39 6.19 10.72 -5.84
CA ILE A 39 5.68 12.09 -6.05
C ILE A 39 6.73 13.05 -6.61
N ASN A 40 7.96 13.07 -6.07
CA ASN A 40 9.05 13.90 -6.63
C ASN A 40 9.37 13.56 -8.09
N LEU A 41 9.41 12.27 -8.40
CA LEU A 41 9.75 11.79 -9.73
C LEU A 41 8.66 12.18 -10.74
N LEU A 42 7.39 12.13 -10.32
CA LEU A 42 6.22 12.51 -11.10
C LEU A 42 6.15 14.03 -11.34
N GLU A 43 6.44 14.85 -10.32
CA GLU A 43 6.45 16.32 -10.45
C GLU A 43 7.46 16.82 -11.49
N ASN A 44 8.59 16.13 -11.61
CA ASN A 44 9.62 16.44 -12.62
C ASN A 44 9.24 15.96 -14.03
N LYS A 45 8.21 15.11 -14.18
CA LYS A 45 7.75 14.57 -15.47
C LYS A 45 6.23 14.56 -15.57
N LYS A 46 5.61 15.72 -15.39
CA LYS A 46 4.14 15.87 -15.33
C LYS A 46 3.38 15.24 -16.50
N TYR A 47 3.97 15.24 -17.70
CA TYR A 47 3.37 14.64 -18.91
C TYR A 47 3.25 13.11 -18.85
N LYS A 48 3.94 12.45 -17.91
CA LYS A 48 3.87 10.99 -17.70
C LYS A 48 2.92 10.59 -16.58
N ILE A 49 2.28 11.55 -15.91
CA ILE A 49 1.36 11.28 -14.80
C ILE A 49 0.10 10.63 -15.37
N ASN A 50 -0.20 9.42 -14.90
CA ASN A 50 -1.54 8.89 -15.00
C ASN A 50 -2.38 9.46 -13.85
N TRP A 51 -3.29 10.37 -14.17
CA TRP A 51 -4.11 11.09 -13.19
C TRP A 51 -5.19 10.23 -12.53
N MET A 52 -5.63 9.15 -13.19
CA MET A 52 -6.54 8.16 -12.62
C MET A 52 -5.90 7.51 -11.39
N TRP A 53 -4.71 6.92 -11.56
CA TRP A 53 -3.96 6.28 -10.48
C TRP A 53 -3.40 7.26 -9.47
N LEU A 54 -3.04 8.47 -9.90
CA LEU A 54 -2.61 9.52 -8.96
C LEU A 54 -3.76 9.95 -8.04
N SER A 55 -5.01 9.91 -8.50
CA SER A 55 -6.17 10.29 -7.67
C SER A 55 -6.39 9.32 -6.50
N GLU A 56 -6.02 8.04 -6.65
CA GLU A 56 -6.04 7.07 -5.55
C GLU A 56 -4.84 7.23 -4.59
N ASN A 57 -3.74 7.86 -5.02
CA ASN A 57 -2.52 7.98 -4.23
C ASN A 57 -2.70 8.94 -3.03
N SER A 58 -2.66 8.39 -1.82
CA SER A 58 -2.82 9.12 -0.55
C SER A 58 -1.77 10.22 -0.33
N ASN A 59 -0.60 10.10 -0.97
CA ASN A 59 0.50 11.05 -0.84
C ASN A 59 0.46 12.15 -1.91
N ALA A 60 -0.51 12.08 -2.84
CA ALA A 60 -0.62 13.01 -3.95
C ALA A 60 -1.65 14.14 -3.73
N ILE A 61 -2.30 14.23 -2.57
CA ILE A 61 -3.38 15.20 -2.29
C ILE A 61 -2.97 16.64 -2.66
N GLU A 62 -1.78 17.08 -2.26
CA GLU A 62 -1.28 18.44 -2.59
C GLU A 62 -1.16 18.64 -4.12
N LEU A 63 -0.64 17.64 -4.82
CA LEU A 63 -0.47 17.69 -6.28
C LEU A 63 -1.83 17.68 -7.01
N LEU A 64 -2.79 16.91 -6.52
CA LEU A 64 -4.17 16.87 -7.02
C LEU A 64 -4.87 18.22 -6.82
N LEU A 65 -4.73 18.84 -5.64
CA LEU A 65 -5.33 20.15 -5.35
C LEU A 65 -4.76 21.28 -6.21
N LYS A 66 -3.50 21.18 -6.65
CA LYS A 66 -2.90 22.11 -7.63
C LYS A 66 -3.41 21.87 -9.07
N ASN A 67 -4.04 20.74 -9.34
CA ASN A 67 -4.49 20.31 -10.68
C ASN A 67 -5.93 19.77 -10.64
N LYS A 68 -6.86 20.54 -10.04
CA LYS A 68 -8.23 20.08 -9.74
C LYS A 68 -8.99 19.53 -10.95
N ASN A 69 -8.75 20.08 -12.13
CA ASN A 69 -9.37 19.65 -13.39
C ASN A 69 -8.88 18.29 -13.90
N LYS A 70 -7.87 17.69 -13.27
CA LYS A 70 -7.34 16.37 -13.61
C LYS A 70 -7.77 15.26 -12.65
N ILE A 71 -8.46 15.59 -11.58
CA ILE A 71 -8.91 14.63 -10.56
C ILE A 71 -9.90 13.63 -11.19
N ASP A 72 -9.62 12.34 -11.06
CA ASP A 72 -10.60 11.29 -11.29
C ASP A 72 -11.32 11.01 -9.97
N TRP A 73 -12.57 11.46 -9.87
CA TRP A 73 -13.38 11.37 -8.65
C TRP A 73 -13.72 9.94 -8.24
N ARG A 74 -13.71 8.98 -9.19
CA ARG A 74 -13.94 7.56 -8.88
C ARG A 74 -12.79 7.04 -8.02
N PHE A 75 -11.55 7.29 -8.44
CA PHE A 75 -10.35 6.86 -7.73
C PHE A 75 -10.05 7.72 -6.51
N LEU A 76 -10.40 9.02 -6.54
CA LEU A 76 -10.34 9.87 -5.35
C LEU A 76 -11.28 9.36 -4.25
N SER A 77 -12.44 8.79 -4.59
CA SER A 77 -13.38 8.24 -3.59
C SER A 77 -12.76 7.08 -2.80
N LYS A 78 -11.82 6.33 -3.38
CA LYS A 78 -11.05 5.29 -2.69
C LYS A 78 -9.90 5.83 -1.85
N ASN A 79 -9.46 7.06 -2.09
CA ASN A 79 -8.28 7.65 -1.44
C ASN A 79 -8.57 7.99 0.04
N SER A 80 -7.86 7.34 0.95
CA SER A 80 -8.04 7.49 2.40
C SER A 80 -7.73 8.90 2.91
N ASN A 81 -6.89 9.66 2.21
CA ASN A 81 -6.52 11.03 2.59
C ASN A 81 -7.40 12.09 1.90
N ALA A 82 -8.42 11.68 1.14
CA ALA A 82 -9.29 12.60 0.40
C ALA A 82 -10.66 12.83 1.06
N ILE A 83 -10.93 12.29 2.26
CA ILE A 83 -12.24 12.38 2.92
C ILE A 83 -12.76 13.81 3.01
N SER A 84 -11.93 14.76 3.47
CA SER A 84 -12.33 16.17 3.56
C SER A 84 -12.65 16.81 2.20
N ILE A 85 -12.01 16.35 1.12
CA ILE A 85 -12.31 16.82 -0.24
C ILE A 85 -13.65 16.26 -0.71
N LEU A 86 -13.92 14.98 -0.42
CA LEU A 86 -15.16 14.29 -0.78
C LEU A 86 -16.36 14.86 -0.02
N GLU A 87 -16.22 15.19 1.26
CA GLU A 87 -17.27 15.83 2.06
C GLU A 87 -17.71 17.19 1.48
N LEU A 88 -16.77 17.93 0.88
CA LEU A 88 -17.05 19.20 0.20
C LEU A 88 -17.58 19.04 -1.24
N ASN A 89 -17.59 17.82 -1.79
CA ASN A 89 -17.97 17.52 -3.18
C ASN A 89 -18.84 16.25 -3.24
N TYR A 90 -19.89 16.23 -2.43
CA TYR A 90 -20.72 15.06 -2.19
C TYR A 90 -21.35 14.48 -3.46
N ASP A 91 -21.70 15.35 -4.42
CA ASP A 91 -22.26 15.02 -5.72
C ASP A 91 -21.31 14.21 -6.62
N LYS A 92 -20.02 14.24 -6.32
CA LYS A 92 -18.97 13.55 -7.10
C LYS A 92 -18.51 12.23 -6.50
N ILE A 93 -19.04 11.87 -5.33
CA ILE A 93 -18.68 10.64 -4.64
C ILE A 93 -19.08 9.44 -5.50
N ASN A 94 -18.11 8.58 -5.75
CA ASN A 94 -18.38 7.24 -6.24
C ASN A 94 -18.54 6.28 -5.05
N TRP A 95 -19.78 5.92 -4.73
CA TRP A 95 -20.13 5.11 -3.56
C TRP A 95 -19.55 3.69 -3.57
N HIS A 96 -19.39 3.09 -4.76
CA HIS A 96 -18.74 1.80 -4.92
C HIS A 96 -17.28 1.85 -4.43
N TRP A 97 -16.50 2.83 -4.90
CA TRP A 97 -15.10 3.01 -4.49
C TRP A 97 -14.96 3.58 -3.07
N LEU A 98 -15.90 4.42 -2.63
CA LEU A 98 -15.95 4.91 -1.25
C LEU A 98 -16.15 3.78 -0.25
N SER A 99 -16.94 2.75 -0.61
CA SER A 99 -17.20 1.59 0.27
C SER A 99 -15.91 0.83 0.62
N LEU A 100 -14.88 0.88 -0.25
CA LEU A 100 -13.55 0.31 0.01
C LEU A 100 -12.63 1.25 0.82
N ASN A 101 -12.99 2.52 0.99
CA ASN A 101 -12.14 3.51 1.65
C ASN A 101 -12.18 3.31 3.17
N PRO A 102 -11.03 2.99 3.81
CA PRO A 102 -10.98 2.71 5.25
C PRO A 102 -11.33 3.93 6.12
N ASN A 103 -11.19 5.14 5.59
CA ASN A 103 -11.49 6.37 6.32
C ASN A 103 -12.92 6.89 6.07
N ALA A 104 -13.73 6.17 5.28
CA ALA A 104 -15.09 6.60 4.91
C ALA A 104 -16.22 5.94 5.72
N ILE A 105 -15.91 5.12 6.72
CA ILE A 105 -16.91 4.34 7.48
C ILE A 105 -18.04 5.22 8.03
N GLU A 106 -17.73 6.39 8.57
CA GLU A 106 -18.74 7.30 9.13
C GLU A 106 -19.63 7.93 8.05
N ILE A 107 -19.10 8.19 6.85
CA ILE A 107 -19.90 8.65 5.71
C ILE A 107 -20.83 7.53 5.26
N LEU A 108 -20.34 6.29 5.20
CA LEU A 108 -21.11 5.12 4.78
C LEU A 108 -22.24 4.78 5.76
N LYS A 109 -22.00 4.83 7.07
CA LYS A 109 -23.03 4.62 8.11
C LYS A 109 -24.17 5.63 8.01
N LYS A 110 -23.89 6.89 7.66
CA LYS A 110 -24.94 7.91 7.45
C LYS A 110 -25.73 7.71 6.15
N ASN A 111 -25.27 6.82 5.27
CA ASN A 111 -25.77 6.65 3.90
C ASN A 111 -25.88 5.18 3.50
N GLU A 112 -26.45 4.36 4.38
CA GLU A 112 -26.42 2.90 4.25
C GLU A 112 -26.96 2.38 2.91
N LYS A 113 -27.95 3.06 2.33
CA LYS A 113 -28.55 2.73 1.02
C LYS A 113 -27.55 2.76 -0.15
N HIS A 114 -26.41 3.44 0.03
CA HIS A 114 -25.37 3.56 -0.99
C HIS A 114 -24.20 2.61 -0.78
N ILE A 115 -24.20 1.82 0.30
CA ILE A 115 -23.13 0.89 0.59
C ILE A 115 -23.08 -0.19 -0.49
N ASP A 116 -21.91 -0.31 -1.10
CA ASP A 116 -21.55 -1.46 -1.91
C ASP A 116 -20.94 -2.51 -0.98
N TRP A 117 -21.71 -3.53 -0.63
CA TRP A 117 -21.31 -4.58 0.32
C TRP A 117 -20.18 -5.47 -0.19
N GLN A 118 -20.05 -5.62 -1.52
CA GLN A 118 -18.93 -6.33 -2.12
C GLN A 118 -17.63 -5.56 -1.82
N MET A 119 -17.60 -4.25 -2.06
CA MET A 119 -16.42 -3.43 -1.80
C MET A 119 -16.17 -3.21 -0.30
N LEU A 120 -17.24 -3.08 0.50
CA LEU A 120 -17.16 -2.97 1.95
C LEU A 120 -16.53 -4.23 2.58
N SER A 121 -16.77 -5.41 2.02
CA SER A 121 -16.18 -6.66 2.53
C SER A 121 -14.64 -6.68 2.48
N LEU A 122 -14.02 -5.90 1.57
CA LEU A 122 -12.57 -5.69 1.51
C LEU A 122 -12.07 -4.60 2.46
N ASN A 123 -12.96 -3.78 3.02
CA ASN A 123 -12.59 -2.62 3.82
C ASN A 123 -12.14 -3.05 5.23
N PRO A 124 -10.88 -2.81 5.62
CA PRO A 124 -10.36 -3.27 6.91
C PRO A 124 -11.00 -2.57 8.11
N ASN A 125 -11.62 -1.41 7.92
CA ASN A 125 -12.26 -0.67 9.00
C ASN A 125 -13.78 -0.93 9.09
N ALA A 126 -14.32 -1.81 8.24
CA ALA A 126 -15.75 -2.11 8.18
C ALA A 126 -16.18 -3.36 8.99
N ILE A 127 -15.28 -3.98 9.76
CA ILE A 127 -15.52 -5.25 10.46
C ILE A 127 -16.80 -5.23 11.29
N GLU A 128 -16.99 -4.22 12.14
CA GLU A 128 -18.20 -4.10 12.99
C GLU A 128 -19.50 -4.04 12.16
N LEU A 129 -19.47 -3.35 11.02
CA LEU A 129 -20.63 -3.23 10.13
C LEU A 129 -20.92 -4.53 9.39
N LEU A 130 -19.86 -5.26 8.99
CA LEU A 130 -19.96 -6.56 8.34
C LEU A 130 -20.46 -7.65 9.30
N GLU A 131 -20.00 -7.66 10.55
CA GLU A 131 -20.46 -8.61 11.59
C GLU A 131 -21.96 -8.50 11.86
N LYS A 132 -22.52 -7.28 11.79
CA LYS A 132 -23.95 -7.03 11.94
C LYS A 132 -24.79 -7.41 10.69
N ASN A 133 -24.15 -7.69 9.56
CA ASN A 133 -24.79 -7.92 8.26
C ASN A 133 -24.15 -9.11 7.51
N LEU A 134 -24.00 -10.25 8.19
CA LEU A 134 -23.33 -11.44 7.62
C LEU A 134 -23.94 -11.93 6.30
N ASP A 135 -25.24 -11.71 6.10
CA ASP A 135 -26.00 -12.07 4.90
C ASP A 135 -25.56 -11.28 3.65
N LYS A 136 -24.97 -10.10 3.83
CA LYS A 136 -24.53 -9.21 2.74
C LYS A 136 -23.04 -9.37 2.39
N ILE A 137 -22.30 -10.16 3.17
CA ILE A 137 -20.86 -10.32 3.01
C ILE A 137 -20.54 -11.01 1.67
N CYS A 138 -19.62 -10.41 0.93
CA CYS A 138 -18.91 -11.10 -0.15
C CYS A 138 -17.71 -11.85 0.45
N TRP A 139 -17.87 -13.15 0.70
CA TRP A 139 -16.88 -13.98 1.41
C TRP A 139 -15.53 -14.09 0.72
N ASN A 140 -15.51 -14.05 -0.61
CA ASN A 140 -14.30 -13.97 -1.40
C ASN A 140 -13.47 -12.72 -1.04
N ASN A 141 -14.14 -11.57 -1.01
CA ASN A 141 -13.56 -10.29 -0.66
C ASN A 141 -13.17 -10.21 0.82
N LEU A 142 -14.00 -10.76 1.70
CA LEU A 142 -13.71 -10.84 3.14
C LEU A 142 -12.46 -11.69 3.41
N SER A 143 -12.23 -12.76 2.65
CA SER A 143 -11.05 -13.62 2.82
C SER A 143 -9.73 -12.85 2.60
N MET A 144 -9.73 -11.81 1.74
CA MET A 144 -8.57 -10.92 1.56
C MET A 144 -8.44 -9.86 2.66
N ASN A 145 -9.49 -9.61 3.45
CA ASN A 145 -9.54 -8.52 4.41
C ASN A 145 -8.70 -8.87 5.66
N ALA A 146 -7.63 -8.10 5.88
CA ALA A 146 -6.67 -8.33 6.96
C ALA A 146 -7.31 -8.33 8.36
N ASN A 147 -8.40 -7.58 8.55
CA ASN A 147 -9.04 -7.45 9.87
C ASN A 147 -10.20 -8.44 10.07
N ALA A 148 -10.47 -9.32 9.10
CA ALA A 148 -11.63 -10.21 9.12
C ALA A 148 -11.31 -11.66 9.57
N ILE A 149 -10.10 -11.94 10.06
CA ILE A 149 -9.68 -13.31 10.45
C ILE A 149 -10.67 -13.95 11.44
N GLU A 150 -11.12 -13.21 12.45
CA GLU A 150 -12.08 -13.75 13.44
C GLU A 150 -13.43 -14.12 12.82
N ILE A 151 -13.96 -13.31 11.89
CA ILE A 151 -15.20 -13.63 11.18
C ILE A 151 -15.01 -14.90 10.33
N LEU A 152 -13.86 -15.02 9.66
CA LEU A 152 -13.52 -16.16 8.81
C LEU A 152 -13.38 -17.46 9.62
N GLU A 153 -12.73 -17.41 10.79
CA GLU A 153 -12.59 -18.57 11.68
C GLU A 153 -13.95 -19.07 12.19
N LYS A 154 -14.88 -18.16 12.51
CA LYS A 154 -16.27 -18.51 12.88
C LYS A 154 -17.10 -19.07 11.70
N ASN A 155 -16.67 -18.85 10.47
CA ASN A 155 -17.39 -19.21 9.23
C ASN A 155 -16.49 -20.01 8.27
N TRP A 156 -15.81 -21.02 8.80
CA TRP A 156 -14.77 -21.78 8.11
C TRP A 156 -15.11 -22.23 6.68
N ASN A 157 -16.34 -22.71 6.46
CA ASN A 157 -16.82 -23.22 5.18
C ASN A 157 -17.00 -22.13 4.10
N LYS A 158 -16.88 -20.85 4.48
CA LYS A 158 -16.97 -19.71 3.56
C LYS A 158 -15.60 -19.17 3.13
N ILE A 159 -14.51 -19.66 3.73
CA ILE A 159 -13.15 -19.19 3.43
C ILE A 159 -12.79 -19.51 1.98
N ASN A 160 -12.41 -18.47 1.24
CA ASN A 160 -11.74 -18.63 -0.03
C ASN A 160 -10.23 -18.63 0.20
N TRP A 161 -9.59 -19.79 0.08
CA TRP A 161 -8.17 -19.99 0.39
C TRP A 161 -7.20 -19.30 -0.59
N GLU A 162 -7.62 -19.13 -1.84
CA GLU A 162 -6.88 -18.35 -2.84
C GLU A 162 -6.73 -16.89 -2.40
N TYR A 163 -7.84 -16.30 -1.97
CA TYR A 163 -7.90 -14.94 -1.46
C TYR A 163 -7.36 -14.78 -0.04
N LEU A 164 -7.49 -15.81 0.80
CA LEU A 164 -6.84 -15.84 2.11
C LEU A 164 -5.32 -15.86 1.98
N SER A 165 -4.76 -16.49 0.94
CA SER A 165 -3.31 -16.57 0.74
C SER A 165 -2.64 -15.20 0.55
N VAL A 166 -3.35 -14.19 0.06
CA VAL A 166 -2.83 -12.80 -0.01
C VAL A 166 -3.07 -11.99 1.28
N ASN A 167 -3.85 -12.50 2.24
CA ASN A 167 -4.19 -11.82 3.48
C ASN A 167 -2.98 -11.76 4.45
N PRO A 168 -2.46 -10.57 4.81
CA PRO A 168 -1.26 -10.44 5.63
C PRO A 168 -1.43 -10.91 7.07
N ASN A 169 -2.66 -11.05 7.57
CA ASN A 169 -2.94 -11.50 8.93
C ASN A 169 -3.32 -13.00 8.98
N ALA A 170 -3.38 -13.68 7.83
CA ALA A 170 -3.75 -15.09 7.75
C ALA A 170 -2.57 -16.07 7.83
N ILE A 171 -1.33 -15.61 8.03
CA ILE A 171 -0.14 -16.46 7.98
C ILE A 171 -0.22 -17.65 8.95
N LYS A 172 -0.73 -17.43 10.17
CA LYS A 172 -0.92 -18.51 11.15
C LYS A 172 -1.90 -19.57 10.61
N LEU A 173 -3.06 -19.13 10.15
CA LEU A 173 -4.10 -19.99 9.59
C LEU A 173 -3.63 -20.77 8.35
N LEU A 174 -2.84 -20.13 7.48
CA LEU A 174 -2.23 -20.76 6.31
C LEU A 174 -1.21 -21.83 6.71
N ASN A 175 -0.38 -21.58 7.72
CA ASN A 175 0.60 -22.57 8.21
C ASN A 175 -0.08 -23.83 8.79
N GLU A 176 -1.23 -23.66 9.44
CA GLU A 176 -2.04 -24.77 9.96
C GLU A 176 -2.77 -25.54 8.84
N ASN A 177 -2.82 -24.99 7.63
CA ASN A 177 -3.54 -25.54 6.46
C ASN A 177 -2.67 -25.50 5.20
N TRP A 178 -1.47 -26.08 5.31
CA TRP A 178 -0.42 -25.98 4.30
C TRP A 178 -0.84 -26.39 2.89
N ASP A 179 -1.70 -27.41 2.79
CA ASP A 179 -2.22 -27.96 1.54
C ASP A 179 -3.12 -26.97 0.77
N LYS A 180 -3.66 -25.95 1.47
CA LYS A 180 -4.56 -24.94 0.89
C LYS A 180 -3.85 -23.65 0.48
N ILE A 181 -2.53 -23.59 0.66
CA ILE A 181 -1.75 -22.40 0.33
C ILE A 181 -1.66 -22.23 -1.18
N GLU A 182 -2.21 -21.12 -1.68
CA GLU A 182 -2.07 -20.71 -3.07
C GLU A 182 -0.83 -19.85 -3.27
N TRP A 183 0.29 -20.49 -3.63
CA TRP A 183 1.63 -19.88 -3.69
C TRP A 183 1.76 -18.69 -4.63
N ASN A 184 1.02 -18.69 -5.75
CA ASN A 184 0.95 -17.55 -6.67
C ASN A 184 0.42 -16.29 -5.97
N TRP A 185 -0.60 -16.45 -5.13
CA TRP A 185 -1.23 -15.36 -4.37
C TRP A 185 -0.44 -15.01 -3.11
N LEU A 186 0.10 -16.01 -2.42
CA LEU A 186 1.01 -15.84 -1.29
C LEU A 186 2.24 -15.01 -1.65
N SER A 187 2.74 -15.09 -2.88
CA SER A 187 3.87 -14.28 -3.36
C SER A 187 3.62 -12.76 -3.26
N ARG A 188 2.35 -12.32 -3.21
CA ARG A 188 1.96 -10.92 -2.98
C ARG A 188 1.79 -10.55 -1.50
N ASN A 189 1.75 -11.54 -0.61
CA ASN A 189 1.46 -11.36 0.80
C ASN A 189 2.66 -10.71 1.51
N LEU A 190 2.43 -9.55 2.12
CA LEU A 190 3.48 -8.73 2.76
C LEU A 190 4.09 -9.40 4.00
N SER A 191 3.34 -10.30 4.63
CA SER A 191 3.73 -11.00 5.86
C SER A 191 4.31 -12.40 5.58
N ALA A 192 4.24 -12.88 4.34
CA ALA A 192 4.68 -14.24 3.97
C ALA A 192 6.16 -14.33 3.59
N ILE A 193 6.97 -13.28 3.80
CA ILE A 193 8.34 -13.25 3.26
C ILE A 193 9.20 -14.41 3.78
N LEU A 194 9.12 -14.74 5.07
CA LEU A 194 9.85 -15.87 5.66
C LEU A 194 9.40 -17.23 5.09
N LEU A 195 8.12 -17.35 4.77
CA LEU A 195 7.57 -18.57 4.16
C LEU A 195 8.04 -18.73 2.71
N LEU A 196 8.09 -17.63 1.95
CA LEU A 196 8.58 -17.59 0.58
C LEU A 196 10.10 -17.81 0.48
N GLU A 197 10.88 -17.26 1.42
CA GLU A 197 12.34 -17.45 1.50
C GLU A 197 12.75 -18.92 1.59
N ASN A 198 11.99 -19.72 2.36
CA ASN A 198 12.23 -21.15 2.50
C ASN A 198 11.70 -21.99 1.32
N ASN A 199 11.00 -21.37 0.36
CA ASN A 199 10.31 -22.04 -0.74
C ASN A 199 10.52 -21.30 -2.08
N LEU A 200 11.78 -20.95 -2.40
CA LEU A 200 12.12 -20.12 -3.57
C LEU A 200 11.57 -20.65 -4.91
N ASN A 201 11.44 -21.97 -5.05
CA ASN A 201 10.89 -22.63 -6.24
C ASN A 201 9.38 -22.41 -6.43
N LYS A 202 8.66 -21.98 -5.38
CA LYS A 202 7.22 -21.70 -5.42
C LYS A 202 6.91 -20.22 -5.63
N ILE A 203 7.93 -19.35 -5.65
CA ILE A 203 7.75 -17.91 -5.80
C ILE A 203 7.26 -17.58 -7.21
N ASN A 204 6.16 -16.84 -7.27
CA ASN A 204 5.76 -16.13 -8.47
C ASN A 204 6.49 -14.78 -8.54
N TRP A 205 7.54 -14.71 -9.35
CA TRP A 205 8.42 -13.54 -9.44
C TRP A 205 7.74 -12.27 -9.96
N LYS A 206 6.72 -12.42 -10.80
CA LYS A 206 5.87 -11.29 -11.25
C LYS A 206 5.13 -10.68 -10.06
N MET A 207 4.53 -11.52 -9.23
CA MET A 207 3.75 -11.11 -8.07
C MET A 207 4.61 -10.56 -6.94
N ILE A 208 5.73 -11.22 -6.64
CA ILE A 208 6.64 -10.78 -5.56
C ILE A 208 7.36 -9.47 -5.89
N SER A 209 7.49 -9.12 -7.17
CA SER A 209 8.08 -7.83 -7.58
C SER A 209 7.31 -6.63 -7.01
N ARG A 210 6.00 -6.76 -6.73
CA ARG A 210 5.20 -5.71 -6.05
C ARG A 210 5.38 -5.70 -4.54
N ASN A 211 5.95 -6.74 -3.94
CA ASN A 211 5.99 -6.94 -2.50
C ASN A 211 7.15 -6.12 -1.87
N PRO A 212 6.88 -5.04 -1.13
CA PRO A 212 7.93 -4.24 -0.50
C PRO A 212 8.75 -4.99 0.55
N SER A 213 8.18 -6.00 1.21
CA SER A 213 8.93 -6.85 2.15
C SER A 213 9.99 -7.70 1.44
N ALA A 214 9.86 -7.91 0.12
CA ALA A 214 10.78 -8.71 -0.69
C ALA A 214 11.87 -7.90 -1.39
N ILE A 215 12.03 -6.60 -1.09
CA ILE A 215 12.94 -5.72 -1.84
C ILE A 215 14.39 -6.23 -1.86
N TRP A 216 14.86 -6.79 -0.74
CA TRP A 216 16.21 -7.34 -0.62
C TRP A 216 16.38 -8.63 -1.44
N LEU A 217 15.32 -9.44 -1.56
CA LEU A 217 15.33 -10.67 -2.36
C LEU A 217 15.36 -10.33 -3.86
N LEU A 218 14.60 -9.31 -4.26
CA LEU A 218 14.59 -8.77 -5.62
C LEU A 218 15.96 -8.20 -6.00
N GLU A 219 16.60 -7.46 -5.10
CA GLU A 219 17.96 -6.91 -5.30
C GLU A 219 19.01 -8.01 -5.58
N LYS A 220 18.87 -9.18 -4.94
CA LYS A 220 19.74 -10.35 -5.17
C LYS A 220 19.39 -11.16 -6.43
N ASN A 221 18.21 -10.96 -7.02
CA ASN A 221 17.69 -11.74 -8.14
C ASN A 221 17.16 -10.81 -9.25
N GLN A 222 17.98 -9.84 -9.67
CA GLN A 222 17.53 -8.79 -10.60
C GLN A 222 17.11 -9.33 -11.99
N ASP A 223 17.61 -10.50 -12.37
CA ASP A 223 17.25 -11.23 -13.59
C ASP A 223 15.79 -11.70 -13.59
N LYS A 224 15.18 -11.90 -12.41
CA LYS A 224 13.81 -12.41 -12.26
C LYS A 224 12.76 -11.31 -12.07
N ILE A 225 13.18 -10.06 -11.96
CA ILE A 225 12.30 -8.92 -11.68
C ILE A 225 11.33 -8.66 -12.84
N ASP A 226 10.03 -8.61 -12.55
CA ASP A 226 9.06 -7.97 -13.45
C ASP A 226 9.03 -6.46 -13.13
N TRP A 227 9.68 -5.67 -14.00
CA TRP A 227 9.84 -4.22 -13.81
C TRP A 227 8.52 -3.45 -13.84
N ARG A 228 7.50 -3.97 -14.53
CA ARG A 228 6.18 -3.32 -14.58
C ARG A 228 5.53 -3.34 -13.19
N HIS A 229 5.61 -4.48 -12.52
CA HIS A 229 5.09 -4.70 -11.18
C HIS A 229 5.98 -4.07 -10.10
N LEU A 230 7.30 -4.09 -10.30
CA LEU A 230 8.26 -3.44 -9.41
C LEU A 230 8.04 -1.92 -9.29
N SER A 231 7.54 -1.28 -10.35
CA SER A 231 7.33 0.18 -10.36
C SER A 231 6.29 0.65 -9.33
N GLU A 232 5.41 -0.25 -8.91
CA GLU A 232 4.40 0.00 -7.88
C GLU A 232 4.92 -0.29 -6.47
N ASN A 233 6.07 -0.95 -6.36
CA ASN A 233 6.66 -1.32 -5.09
C ASN A 233 7.27 -0.07 -4.41
N PRO A 234 6.74 0.40 -3.25
CA PRO A 234 7.24 1.62 -2.62
C PRO A 234 8.69 1.46 -2.11
N ALA A 235 9.15 0.23 -1.90
CA ALA A 235 10.49 -0.05 -1.39
C ALA A 235 11.59 0.10 -2.46
N ILE A 236 11.27 0.36 -3.74
CA ILE A 236 12.27 0.79 -4.73
C ILE A 236 12.88 2.15 -4.41
N PHE A 237 12.23 2.89 -3.50
CA PHE A 237 12.74 4.12 -2.93
C PHE A 237 13.42 3.88 -1.58
N THR A 238 14.36 4.74 -1.24
CA THR A 238 15.11 4.74 0.01
C THR A 238 15.42 6.16 0.46
N TYR A 239 15.92 6.31 1.69
CA TYR A 239 16.34 7.59 2.23
C TYR A 239 17.61 8.08 1.53
N ASP A 240 17.62 9.36 1.18
CA ASP A 240 18.83 10.08 0.77
C ASP A 240 19.66 10.44 2.02
N TYR A 241 20.33 9.43 2.59
CA TYR A 241 21.18 9.62 3.77
C TYR A 241 22.27 10.69 3.57
N PRO A 242 22.94 10.82 2.41
CA PRO A 242 23.85 11.93 2.16
C PRO A 242 23.19 13.30 2.35
N LYS A 243 21.99 13.50 1.79
CA LYS A 243 21.23 14.75 1.96
C LYS A 243 20.82 15.00 3.41
N ILE A 244 20.30 13.97 4.10
CA ILE A 244 19.92 14.08 5.52
C ILE A 244 21.14 14.45 6.37
N LYS A 245 22.28 13.78 6.17
CA LYS A 245 23.52 14.02 6.89
C LYS A 245 24.01 15.46 6.71
N LYS A 246 23.95 15.98 5.48
CA LYS A 246 24.33 17.37 5.16
C LYS A 246 23.41 18.38 5.86
N GLU A 247 22.10 18.18 5.82
CA GLU A 247 21.15 19.12 6.46
C GLU A 247 21.17 19.07 7.98
N ARG A 248 21.52 17.92 8.56
CA ARG A 248 21.61 17.71 10.03
C ARG A 248 23.02 17.90 10.57
N GLU A 249 23.97 18.36 9.76
CA GLU A 249 25.38 18.43 10.14
C GLU A 249 25.59 19.27 11.40
N GLN A 250 24.99 20.47 11.46
CA GLN A 250 25.10 21.37 12.60
C GLN A 250 24.49 20.76 13.87
N LEU A 251 23.26 20.24 13.76
CA LEU A 251 22.60 19.57 14.88
C LEU A 251 23.39 18.36 15.39
N ASN A 252 24.00 17.59 14.48
CA ASN A 252 24.84 16.45 14.86
C ASN A 252 26.09 16.91 15.62
N LYS A 253 26.72 18.02 15.21
CA LYS A 253 27.86 18.61 15.94
C LYS A 253 27.45 19.02 17.36
N GLU A 254 26.35 19.76 17.48
CA GLU A 254 25.81 20.19 18.78
C GLU A 254 25.44 19.01 19.68
N LEU A 255 24.83 17.96 19.11
CA LEU A 255 24.45 16.76 19.86
C LEU A 255 25.69 15.99 20.34
N ILE A 256 26.71 15.86 19.50
CA ILE A 256 27.98 15.22 19.88
C ILE A 256 28.64 16.04 21.00
N GLU A 257 28.75 17.36 20.86
CA GLU A 257 29.32 18.23 21.89
C GLU A 257 28.56 18.12 23.22
N TYR A 258 27.22 18.10 23.16
CA TYR A 258 26.36 17.93 24.33
C TYR A 258 26.53 16.55 24.99
N ILE A 259 26.50 15.45 24.23
CA ILE A 259 26.62 14.09 24.77
C ILE A 259 28.00 13.88 25.40
N TYR A 260 29.05 14.40 24.77
CA TYR A 260 30.43 14.21 25.22
C TYR A 260 30.94 15.31 26.17
N HIS A 261 30.08 16.21 26.62
CA HIS A 261 30.46 17.23 27.59
C HIS A 261 30.99 16.57 28.88
N PRO A 262 32.13 17.02 29.45
CA PRO A 262 32.78 16.33 30.58
C PRO A 262 31.86 16.04 31.77
N SER A 263 30.95 16.96 32.10
CA SER A 263 29.98 16.80 33.19
C SER A 263 28.93 15.69 32.98
N ARG A 264 28.89 15.08 31.79
CA ARG A 264 27.96 13.99 31.42
C ARG A 264 28.65 12.65 31.20
N VAL A 265 29.96 12.67 30.95
CA VAL A 265 30.73 11.46 30.62
C VAL A 265 31.56 11.00 31.81
N PHE A 266 32.10 11.93 32.59
CA PHE A 266 32.87 11.61 33.78
C PHE A 266 31.98 11.84 35.00
N CYS A 267 31.37 10.76 35.49
CA CYS A 267 30.77 10.64 36.82
C CYS A 267 31.73 9.89 37.74
#